data_AF-A0A370PDG5-F1
#
_entry.id   AF-A0A370PDG5-F1
#
_cell.length_a   1.000
_cell.length_b   1.000
_cell.length_c   1.000
_cell.angle_alpha   90.00
_cell.angle_beta   90.00
_cell.angle_gamma   90.00
#
_symmetry.space_group_name_H-M   'P 1'
#
loop_
_entity.id
_entity.type
_entity.pdbx_description
1 polymer ?
#
loop_
_entity_poly.entity_id
_entity_poly.type
_entity_poly.pdbx_seq_one_letter_code
_entity_poly.pdbx_strand_id
1 'polypeptide(L)'
;MPPPEYVYPRDYLDNNRIVLTDLSRRLPPSVQLDAFDSSLAAFPPKQFLPRNIGLHQWDMKTDIPKELEGVYDIVHVRNVVSVLSDEEVEDILKPGGYIQWGEINEECSTSALEELVRITRSALPRLVPHWVPVLPQLFESTGLVDVKKDTREGLGYMDYMLHECVLMAHDIIVRNTNNKEVGQRLQGILSEVLKETYDGAFHVWTKLTVVGRKPEYV
;
A
#
# COMPACT_ATOMS: atom_id res chain seq x y z
N MET A 1 18.76 -29.91 -1.27
CA MET A 1 17.29 -29.80 -1.23
C MET A 1 16.88 -28.85 -2.34
N PRO A 2 15.87 -29.17 -3.16
CA PRO A 2 15.27 -28.14 -4.02
C PRO A 2 14.70 -27.02 -3.12
N PRO A 3 14.79 -25.75 -3.52
CA PRO A 3 14.15 -24.67 -2.78
C PRO A 3 12.65 -24.95 -2.69
N PRO A 4 12.00 -24.62 -1.55
CA PRO A 4 10.57 -24.85 -1.41
C PRO A 4 9.81 -24.16 -2.55
N GLU A 5 8.99 -24.93 -3.29
CA GLU A 5 8.02 -24.38 -4.21
C GLU A 5 6.95 -23.66 -3.40
N TYR A 6 7.11 -22.35 -3.31
CA TYR A 6 6.18 -21.46 -2.65
C TYR A 6 4.93 -21.28 -3.54
N VAL A 7 3.93 -22.13 -3.31
CA VAL A 7 2.60 -22.03 -3.93
C VAL A 7 1.79 -20.97 -3.17
N TYR A 8 1.83 -19.71 -3.64
CA TYR A 8 1.11 -18.60 -2.99
C TYR A 8 0.16 -17.88 -3.96
N PRO A 9 -1.10 -18.36 -4.10
CA PRO A 9 -2.12 -17.78 -4.96
C PRO A 9 -3.03 -16.75 -4.26
N ARG A 10 -2.59 -16.09 -3.19
CA ARG A 10 -3.35 -14.98 -2.59
C ARG A 10 -2.49 -13.74 -2.53
N ASP A 11 -2.96 -12.67 -3.17
CA ASP A 11 -2.36 -11.34 -3.13
C ASP A 11 -2.05 -10.98 -1.67
N TYR A 12 -0.76 -10.96 -1.32
CA TYR A 12 -0.29 -10.85 0.06
C TYR A 12 -0.25 -9.40 0.55
N LEU A 13 -0.62 -8.43 -0.30
CA LEU A 13 -0.60 -7.00 -0.02
C LEU A 13 -1.87 -6.52 0.75
N ASP A 14 -2.56 -7.43 1.45
CA ASP A 14 -3.81 -7.23 2.21
C ASP A 14 -3.65 -6.36 3.47
N ASN A 15 -3.13 -5.15 3.31
CA ASN A 15 -2.93 -4.20 4.40
C ASN A 15 -4.26 -3.80 5.07
N ASN A 16 -5.36 -3.73 4.31
CA ASN A 16 -6.67 -3.28 4.80
C ASN A 16 -7.28 -4.27 5.81
N ARG A 17 -7.16 -5.58 5.59
CA ARG A 17 -7.72 -6.61 6.49
C ARG A 17 -7.07 -6.57 7.88
N ILE A 18 -5.74 -6.46 7.92
CA ILE A 18 -4.96 -6.52 9.16
C ILE A 18 -5.27 -5.29 10.03
N VAL A 19 -5.30 -4.10 9.43
CA VAL A 19 -5.56 -2.85 10.16
C VAL A 19 -6.96 -2.85 10.78
N LEU A 20 -8.00 -3.19 10.01
CA LEU A 20 -9.38 -3.06 10.50
C LEU A 20 -9.71 -4.09 11.59
N THR A 21 -9.23 -5.32 11.46
CA THR A 21 -9.45 -6.35 12.49
C THR A 21 -8.71 -6.02 13.79
N ASP A 22 -7.52 -5.43 13.69
CA ASP A 22 -6.77 -4.94 14.83
C ASP A 22 -7.43 -3.72 15.50
N LEU A 23 -7.93 -2.75 14.71
CA LEU A 23 -8.69 -1.59 15.22
C LEU A 23 -10.00 -2.01 15.88
N SER A 24 -10.78 -2.90 15.25
CA SER A 24 -12.02 -3.43 15.80
C SER A 24 -11.84 -4.02 17.21
N ARG A 25 -10.67 -4.60 17.47
CA ARG A 25 -10.32 -5.20 18.76
C ARG A 25 -9.96 -4.19 19.85
N ARG A 26 -9.58 -2.96 19.47
CA ARG A 26 -9.09 -1.90 20.37
C ARG A 26 -10.10 -0.77 20.56
N LEU A 27 -10.97 -0.57 19.58
CA LEU A 27 -11.96 0.50 19.57
C LEU A 27 -13.29 0.03 20.17
N PRO A 28 -14.14 0.96 20.66
CA PRO A 28 -15.48 0.63 21.10
C PRO A 28 -16.30 -0.05 19.97
N PRO A 29 -17.17 -1.02 20.29
CA PRO A 29 -18.01 -1.68 19.28
C PRO A 29 -18.98 -0.75 18.53
N SER A 30 -19.20 0.46 19.04
CA SER A 30 -20.00 1.50 18.38
C SER A 30 -19.28 2.17 17.21
N VAL A 31 -17.97 1.96 17.04
CA VAL A 31 -17.21 2.48 15.91
C VAL A 31 -17.45 1.60 14.69
N GLN A 32 -17.96 2.21 13.61
CA GLN A 32 -18.09 1.58 12.31
C GLN A 32 -16.74 1.64 11.58
N LEU A 33 -16.32 0.51 11.01
CA LEU A 33 -15.07 0.36 10.26
C LEU A 33 -15.40 -0.17 8.87
N ASP A 34 -15.14 0.60 7.83
CA ASP A 34 -15.45 0.20 6.46
C ASP A 34 -14.18 0.00 5.64
N ALA A 35 -14.08 -1.16 4.99
CA ALA A 35 -13.00 -1.48 4.05
C ALA A 35 -13.49 -1.25 2.62
N PHE A 36 -12.65 -0.60 1.81
CA PHE A 36 -12.88 -0.41 0.39
C PHE A 36 -11.78 -1.09 -0.41
N ASP A 37 -12.17 -1.85 -1.43
CA ASP A 37 -11.23 -2.42 -2.40
C ASP A 37 -11.93 -2.67 -3.74
N SER A 38 -11.18 -2.61 -4.84
CA SER A 38 -11.66 -3.03 -6.17
C SER A 38 -12.07 -4.50 -6.21
N SER A 39 -11.49 -5.33 -5.33
CA SER A 39 -11.80 -6.75 -5.18
C SER A 39 -11.85 -7.18 -3.72
N LEU A 40 -12.94 -7.84 -3.32
CA LEU A 40 -13.08 -8.38 -1.97
C LEU A 40 -12.49 -9.79 -1.78
N ALA A 41 -11.86 -10.36 -2.81
CA ALA A 41 -11.34 -11.74 -2.79
C ALA A 41 -10.24 -11.96 -1.74
N ALA A 42 -9.53 -10.89 -1.39
CA ALA A 42 -8.52 -10.82 -0.33
C ALA A 42 -9.11 -10.94 1.09
N PHE A 43 -10.39 -10.57 1.28
CA PHE A 43 -11.01 -10.58 2.59
C PHE A 43 -11.52 -11.98 2.97
N PRO A 44 -11.48 -12.35 4.26
CA PRO A 44 -12.14 -13.54 4.73
C PRO A 44 -13.65 -13.38 4.55
N PRO A 45 -14.40 -14.49 4.46
CA PRO A 45 -15.85 -14.46 4.49
C PRO A 45 -16.38 -13.58 5.62
N LYS A 46 -17.37 -12.74 5.33
CA LYS A 46 -17.94 -11.73 6.26
C LYS A 46 -18.32 -12.31 7.63
N GLN A 47 -18.77 -13.56 7.68
CA GLN A 47 -19.11 -14.26 8.92
C GLN A 47 -17.94 -14.47 9.89
N PHE A 48 -16.70 -14.37 9.41
CA PHE A 48 -15.48 -14.43 10.21
C PHE A 48 -14.93 -13.06 10.58
N LEU A 49 -15.55 -11.98 10.11
CA LEU A 49 -15.17 -10.62 10.48
C LEU A 49 -15.96 -10.14 11.70
N PRO A 50 -15.36 -9.26 12.52
CA PRO A 50 -16.10 -8.51 13.52
C PRO A 50 -17.33 -7.80 12.94
N ARG A 51 -18.40 -7.72 13.74
CA ARG A 51 -19.71 -7.19 13.30
C ARG A 51 -19.67 -5.72 12.88
N ASN A 52 -18.72 -4.95 13.41
CA ASN A 52 -18.55 -3.53 13.10
C ASN A 52 -17.64 -3.29 11.89
N ILE A 53 -17.28 -4.33 11.14
CA ILE A 53 -16.54 -4.21 9.87
C ILE A 53 -17.50 -4.38 8.68
N GLY A 54 -17.63 -3.32 7.89
CA GLY A 54 -18.24 -3.34 6.56
C GLY A 54 -17.18 -3.58 5.48
N LEU A 55 -17.56 -4.31 4.43
CA LEU A 55 -16.74 -4.47 3.23
C LEU A 55 -17.52 -3.92 2.05
N HIS A 56 -16.88 -3.06 1.27
CA HIS A 56 -17.46 -2.36 0.14
C HIS A 56 -16.54 -2.54 -1.06
N GLN A 57 -17.09 -3.06 -2.16
CA GLN A 57 -16.33 -3.17 -3.38
C GLN A 57 -16.42 -1.85 -4.14
N TRP A 58 -15.30 -1.15 -4.29
CA TRP A 58 -15.21 0.14 -4.98
C TRP A 58 -13.83 0.30 -5.60
N ASP A 59 -13.79 0.69 -6.88
CA ASP A 59 -12.57 1.11 -7.55
C ASP A 59 -12.38 2.61 -7.31
N MET A 60 -11.34 2.95 -6.53
CA MET A 60 -11.05 4.33 -6.17
C MET A 60 -10.67 5.24 -7.36
N LYS A 61 -10.54 4.68 -8.56
CA LYS A 61 -10.35 5.42 -9.82
C LYS A 61 -11.66 5.89 -10.46
N THR A 62 -12.78 5.41 -9.96
CA THR A 62 -14.11 5.84 -10.38
C THR A 62 -14.62 6.91 -9.44
N ASP A 63 -15.54 7.74 -9.93
CA ASP A 63 -16.25 8.75 -9.13
C ASP A 63 -16.70 8.20 -7.78
N ILE A 64 -16.59 9.03 -6.74
CA ILE A 64 -17.10 8.69 -5.42
C ILE A 64 -18.60 8.39 -5.50
N PRO A 65 -19.06 7.22 -5.01
CA PRO A 65 -20.48 6.96 -4.86
C PRO A 65 -21.11 8.01 -3.94
N LYS A 66 -22.22 8.62 -4.36
CA LYS A 66 -22.87 9.73 -3.63
C LYS A 66 -23.19 9.41 -2.18
N GLU A 67 -23.45 8.15 -1.88
CA GLU A 67 -23.72 7.64 -0.54
C GLU A 67 -22.50 7.65 0.40
N LEU A 68 -21.28 7.86 -0.11
CA LEU A 68 -20.04 7.94 0.67
C LEU A 68 -19.58 9.39 0.88
N GLU A 69 -20.14 10.35 0.14
CA GLU A 69 -19.79 11.76 0.25
C GLU A 69 -20.08 12.28 1.66
N GLY A 70 -19.04 12.76 2.34
CA GLY A 70 -19.21 13.38 3.65
C GLY A 70 -19.68 12.42 4.75
N VAL A 71 -19.36 11.12 4.65
CA VAL A 71 -19.81 10.11 5.63
C VAL A 71 -18.78 9.82 6.70
N TYR A 72 -17.50 9.91 6.38
CA TYR A 72 -16.44 9.41 7.25
C TYR A 72 -15.81 10.50 8.12
N ASP A 73 -15.66 10.20 9.40
CA ASP A 73 -14.93 11.06 10.34
C ASP A 73 -13.41 10.91 10.17
N ILE A 74 -12.97 9.70 9.77
CA ILE A 74 -11.57 9.37 9.49
C ILE A 74 -11.50 8.52 8.22
N VAL A 75 -10.60 8.88 7.31
CA VAL A 75 -10.24 8.10 6.12
C VAL A 75 -8.76 7.72 6.22
N HIS A 76 -8.45 6.44 6.04
CA HIS A 76 -7.07 5.95 6.05
C HIS A 76 -6.73 5.32 4.70
N VAL A 77 -5.76 5.90 4.01
CA VAL A 77 -5.25 5.45 2.71
C VAL A 77 -3.82 4.93 2.89
N ARG A 78 -3.48 3.80 2.26
CA ARG A 78 -2.12 3.27 2.37
C ARG A 78 -1.70 2.43 1.18
N ASN A 79 -0.44 2.59 0.75
CA ASN A 79 0.22 1.77 -0.25
C ASN A 79 -0.49 1.74 -1.61
N VAL A 80 -1.03 2.88 -2.06
CA VAL A 80 -1.78 2.99 -3.34
C VAL A 80 -0.90 3.50 -4.48
N VAL A 81 0.42 3.62 -4.26
CA VAL A 81 1.41 4.07 -5.27
C VAL A 81 1.41 3.27 -6.56
N SER A 82 1.06 1.98 -6.50
CA SER A 82 0.97 1.12 -7.69
C SER A 82 -0.38 1.26 -8.42
N VAL A 83 -1.33 1.97 -7.81
CA VAL A 83 -2.72 2.09 -8.26
C VAL A 83 -2.98 3.49 -8.83
N LEU A 84 -2.69 4.55 -8.08
CA LEU A 84 -3.04 5.94 -8.43
C LEU A 84 -1.95 6.64 -9.27
N SER A 85 -2.38 7.45 -10.22
CA SER A 85 -1.55 8.48 -10.87
C SER A 85 -1.70 9.84 -10.16
N ASP A 86 -0.91 10.83 -10.57
CA ASP A 86 -0.76 12.15 -9.92
C ASP A 86 -2.07 12.97 -9.72
N GLU A 87 -3.23 12.52 -10.23
CA GLU A 87 -4.43 13.35 -10.46
C GLU A 87 -5.72 12.88 -9.74
N GLU A 88 -5.68 11.89 -8.83
CA GLU A 88 -6.89 11.17 -8.40
C GLU A 88 -7.09 11.12 -6.86
N VAL A 89 -7.28 12.26 -6.20
CA VAL A 89 -7.65 12.30 -4.77
C VAL A 89 -8.91 13.12 -4.54
N GLU A 90 -10.05 12.43 -4.51
CA GLU A 90 -11.35 13.00 -4.15
C GLU A 90 -11.74 12.65 -2.71
N ASP A 91 -12.59 13.48 -2.08
CA ASP A 91 -12.76 13.50 -0.63
C ASP A 91 -14.13 12.99 -0.13
N ILE A 92 -14.14 11.85 0.57
CA ILE A 92 -15.32 11.26 1.26
C ILE A 92 -15.48 11.73 2.72
N LEU A 93 -14.63 12.64 3.21
CA LEU A 93 -14.66 13.10 4.59
C LEU A 93 -15.84 14.01 4.88
N LYS A 94 -16.37 13.87 6.10
CA LYS A 94 -17.18 14.90 6.75
C LYS A 94 -16.39 16.20 6.93
N PRO A 95 -17.07 17.36 6.98
CA PRO A 95 -16.47 18.59 7.50
C PRO A 95 -15.84 18.35 8.87
N GLY A 96 -14.61 18.80 9.07
CA GLY A 96 -13.85 18.56 10.29
C GLY A 96 -13.22 17.17 10.39
N GLY A 97 -13.47 16.25 9.45
CA GLY A 97 -12.90 14.90 9.41
C GLY A 97 -11.41 14.88 9.02
N TYR A 98 -10.75 13.74 9.25
CA TYR A 98 -9.30 13.59 9.02
C TYR A 98 -8.98 12.52 7.98
N ILE A 99 -8.06 12.82 7.08
CA ILE A 99 -7.40 11.81 6.24
C ILE A 99 -5.99 11.55 6.76
N GLN A 100 -5.64 10.27 6.86
CA GLN A 100 -4.27 9.82 7.05
C GLN A 100 -3.86 9.00 5.83
N TRP A 101 -2.79 9.41 5.16
CA TRP A 101 -2.24 8.71 4.01
C TRP A 101 -0.82 8.25 4.29
N GLY A 102 -0.60 6.94 4.27
CA GLY A 102 0.71 6.31 4.46
C GLY A 102 1.29 5.73 3.17
N GLU A 103 2.52 6.10 2.80
CA GLU A 103 3.23 5.50 1.68
C GLU A 103 4.62 5.02 2.06
N ILE A 104 5.13 4.07 1.29
CA ILE A 104 6.47 3.53 1.47
C ILE A 104 7.39 3.97 0.34
N ASN A 105 8.61 4.37 0.70
CA ASN A 105 9.71 4.53 -0.23
C ASN A 105 10.74 3.43 0.02
N GLU A 106 11.16 2.78 -1.06
CA GLU A 106 12.12 1.67 -1.02
C GLU A 106 13.52 2.17 -1.34
N GLU A 107 14.48 1.78 -0.50
CA GLU A 107 15.90 2.00 -0.73
C GLU A 107 16.67 0.71 -0.50
N CYS A 108 17.71 0.49 -1.29
CA CYS A 108 18.66 -0.60 -1.11
C CYS A 108 20.02 -0.20 -1.69
N SER A 109 21.08 -0.86 -1.24
CA SER A 109 22.47 -0.51 -1.57
C SER A 109 23.30 -1.66 -2.10
N THR A 110 22.68 -2.81 -2.42
CA THR A 110 23.40 -3.98 -2.95
C THR A 110 23.06 -4.20 -4.41
N SER A 111 24.04 -4.70 -5.16
CA SER A 111 23.99 -4.76 -6.63
C SER A 111 22.78 -5.52 -7.19
N ALA A 112 22.45 -6.69 -6.63
CA ALA A 112 21.37 -7.51 -7.17
C ALA A 112 20.00 -6.93 -6.82
N LEU A 113 19.83 -6.38 -5.60
CA LEU A 113 18.61 -5.69 -5.20
C LEU A 113 18.39 -4.38 -5.97
N GLU A 114 19.44 -3.61 -6.23
CA GLU A 114 19.37 -2.42 -7.09
C GLU A 114 18.96 -2.79 -8.52
N GLU A 115 19.53 -3.87 -9.09
CA GLU A 115 19.17 -4.35 -10.42
C GLU A 115 17.72 -4.86 -10.47
N LEU A 116 17.26 -5.59 -9.44
CA LEU A 116 15.87 -6.02 -9.31
C LEU A 116 14.92 -4.82 -9.37
N VAL A 117 15.16 -3.81 -8.54
CA VAL A 117 14.37 -2.57 -8.49
C VAL A 117 14.41 -1.86 -9.84
N ARG A 118 15.58 -1.78 -10.49
CA ARG A 118 15.71 -1.15 -11.81
C ARG A 118 14.90 -1.88 -12.88
N ILE A 119 14.94 -3.21 -12.92
CA ILE A 119 14.15 -4.00 -13.87
C ILE A 119 12.66 -3.75 -13.61
N THR A 120 12.21 -3.87 -12.36
CA THR A 120 10.82 -3.69 -11.95
C THR A 120 10.29 -2.30 -12.32
N ARG A 121 11.01 -1.24 -11.98
CA ARG A 121 10.64 0.15 -12.30
C ARG A 121 10.59 0.40 -13.80
N SER A 122 11.50 -0.19 -14.58
CA SER A 122 11.47 -0.08 -16.04
C SER A 122 10.26 -0.78 -16.67
N ALA A 123 9.81 -1.88 -16.06
CA ALA A 123 8.65 -2.64 -16.52
C ALA A 123 7.32 -2.01 -16.06
N LEU A 124 7.33 -1.33 -14.91
CA LEU A 124 6.16 -0.73 -14.28
C LEU A 124 6.50 0.69 -13.79
N PRO A 125 6.57 1.69 -14.70
CA PRO A 125 6.91 3.06 -14.33
C PRO A 125 6.01 3.66 -13.23
N ARG A 126 4.76 3.19 -13.13
CA ARG A 126 3.81 3.56 -12.07
C ARG A 126 4.31 3.27 -10.65
N LEU A 127 5.26 2.36 -10.47
CA LEU A 127 5.85 2.07 -9.16
C LEU A 127 6.86 3.14 -8.69
N VAL A 128 7.10 4.19 -9.49
CA VAL A 128 7.92 5.35 -9.14
C VAL A 128 7.03 6.61 -9.11
N PRO A 129 6.21 6.78 -8.07
CA PRO A 129 5.29 7.91 -7.99
C PRO A 129 6.05 9.20 -7.69
N HIS A 130 5.88 10.23 -8.52
CA HIS A 130 6.44 11.56 -8.27
C HIS A 130 5.63 12.34 -7.22
N TRP A 131 4.36 11.95 -7.00
CA TRP A 131 3.44 12.61 -6.10
C TRP A 131 3.73 12.34 -4.61
N VAL A 132 4.34 11.21 -4.24
CA VAL A 132 4.53 10.82 -2.82
C VAL A 132 5.32 11.86 -2.02
N PRO A 133 6.48 12.36 -2.48
CA PRO A 133 7.23 13.39 -1.74
C PRO A 133 6.47 14.72 -1.58
N VAL A 134 5.55 15.03 -2.50
CA VAL A 134 4.77 16.27 -2.54
C VAL A 134 3.35 16.12 -1.99
N LEU A 135 3.02 14.97 -1.40
CA LEU A 135 1.70 14.68 -0.84
C LEU A 135 1.20 15.74 0.18
N PRO A 136 2.05 16.33 1.06
CA PRO A 136 1.61 17.43 1.93
C PRO A 136 1.14 18.66 1.13
N GLN A 137 1.86 19.04 0.08
CA GLN A 137 1.48 20.16 -0.78
C GLN A 137 0.20 19.87 -1.56
N LEU A 138 0.01 18.61 -1.98
CA LEU A 138 -1.25 18.18 -2.59
C LEU A 138 -2.42 18.34 -1.62
N PHE A 139 -2.27 17.93 -0.36
CA PHE A 139 -3.30 18.11 0.67
C PHE A 139 -3.66 19.60 0.86
N GLU A 140 -2.66 20.47 0.94
CA GLU A 140 -2.89 21.91 1.06
C GLU A 140 -3.61 22.48 -0.19
N SER A 141 -3.21 22.04 -1.39
CA SER A 141 -3.80 22.50 -2.65
C SER A 141 -5.26 22.07 -2.84
N THR A 142 -5.68 20.96 -2.22
CA THR A 142 -7.07 20.47 -2.22
C THR A 142 -7.90 21.09 -1.10
N GLY A 143 -7.33 21.99 -0.30
CA GLY A 143 -8.03 22.72 0.75
C GLY A 143 -8.07 22.02 2.11
N LEU A 144 -7.30 20.92 2.29
CA LEU A 144 -7.11 20.34 3.62
C LEU A 144 -6.25 21.28 4.48
N VAL A 145 -6.59 21.36 5.76
CA VAL A 145 -5.92 22.17 6.78
C VAL A 145 -5.23 21.27 7.80
N ASP A 146 -4.47 21.88 8.72
CA ASP A 146 -3.72 21.18 9.78
C ASP A 146 -2.80 20.06 9.26
N VAL A 147 -2.23 20.26 8.06
CA VAL A 147 -1.43 19.25 7.37
C VAL A 147 -0.15 18.96 8.17
N LYS A 148 0.07 17.67 8.47
CA LYS A 148 1.25 17.18 9.19
C LYS A 148 1.88 16.04 8.44
N LYS A 149 3.20 16.11 8.29
CA LYS A 149 4.03 15.05 7.72
C LYS A 149 4.88 14.41 8.81
N ASP A 150 4.91 13.09 8.82
CA ASP A 150 5.82 12.27 9.61
C ASP A 150 6.56 11.31 8.69
N THR A 151 7.82 11.03 8.98
CA THR A 151 8.64 10.09 8.21
C THR A 151 9.38 9.21 9.18
N ARG A 152 9.18 7.90 9.06
CA ARG A 152 9.78 6.92 9.95
C ARG A 152 10.49 5.85 9.16
N GLU A 153 11.72 5.57 9.56
CA GLU A 153 12.38 4.34 9.17
C GLU A 153 11.65 3.15 9.77
N GLY A 154 11.65 2.04 9.03
CA GLY A 154 11.17 0.80 9.58
C GLY A 154 12.12 0.24 10.64
N LEU A 155 11.56 -0.62 11.49
CA LEU A 155 12.38 -1.39 12.42
C LEU A 155 13.05 -2.49 11.59
N GLY A 156 14.37 -2.65 11.65
CA GLY A 156 15.11 -3.53 10.73
C GLY A 156 14.54 -4.96 10.58
N TYR A 157 13.99 -5.54 11.64
CA TYR A 157 13.34 -6.86 11.57
C TYR A 157 11.99 -6.85 10.83
N MET A 158 11.24 -5.74 10.91
CA MET A 158 10.01 -5.53 10.15
C MET A 158 10.31 -5.25 8.68
N ASP A 159 11.39 -4.54 8.40
CA ASP A 159 11.82 -4.24 7.04
C ASP A 159 12.33 -5.48 6.32
N TYR A 160 13.08 -6.34 7.03
CA TYR A 160 13.46 -7.65 6.54
C TYR A 160 12.23 -8.53 6.22
N MET A 161 11.22 -8.57 7.11
CA MET A 161 9.98 -9.31 6.83
C MET A 161 9.22 -8.72 5.63
N LEU A 162 9.10 -7.40 5.54
CA LEU A 162 8.45 -6.74 4.40
C LEU A 162 9.21 -7.00 3.10
N HIS A 163 10.54 -6.99 3.15
CA HIS A 163 11.42 -7.34 2.04
C HIS A 163 11.10 -8.74 1.51
N GLU A 164 11.07 -9.77 2.36
CA GLU A 164 10.70 -11.13 1.94
C GLU A 164 9.28 -11.18 1.32
N CYS A 165 8.35 -10.39 1.86
CA CYS A 165 7.00 -10.29 1.31
C CYS A 165 6.97 -9.65 -0.08
N VAL A 166 7.77 -8.61 -0.31
CA VAL A 166 7.85 -7.90 -1.59
C VAL A 166 8.61 -8.71 -2.64
N LEU A 167 9.57 -9.54 -2.26
CA LEU A 167 10.20 -10.48 -3.21
C LEU A 167 9.17 -11.43 -3.85
N MET A 168 8.11 -11.80 -3.13
CA MET A 168 7.00 -12.58 -3.71
C MET A 168 6.20 -11.79 -4.74
N ALA A 169 6.01 -10.47 -4.54
CA ALA A 169 5.31 -9.62 -5.49
C ALA A 169 6.06 -9.53 -6.83
N HIS A 170 7.40 -9.55 -6.80
CA HIS A 170 8.22 -9.59 -8.01
C HIS A 170 7.98 -10.85 -8.84
N ASP A 171 7.83 -12.01 -8.19
CA ASP A 171 7.49 -13.27 -8.88
C ASP A 171 6.09 -13.24 -9.51
N ILE A 172 5.11 -12.59 -8.85
CA ILE A 172 3.79 -12.34 -9.44
C ILE A 172 3.91 -11.47 -10.70
N ILE A 173 4.75 -10.42 -10.65
CA ILE A 173 5.02 -9.56 -11.82
C ILE A 173 5.65 -10.38 -12.97
N VAL A 174 6.60 -11.28 -12.67
CA VAL A 174 7.19 -12.20 -13.66
C VAL A 174 6.14 -13.07 -14.33
N ARG A 175 5.21 -13.63 -13.56
CA ARG A 175 4.18 -14.55 -14.09
C ARG A 175 3.11 -13.82 -14.92
N ASN A 176 2.82 -12.57 -14.58
CA ASN A 176 1.74 -11.80 -15.19
C ASN A 176 2.20 -10.83 -16.28
N THR A 177 3.51 -10.63 -16.47
CA THR A 177 4.01 -9.73 -17.51
C THR A 177 3.92 -10.37 -18.89
N ASN A 178 3.41 -9.60 -19.86
CA ASN A 178 3.48 -9.97 -21.29
C ASN A 178 4.85 -9.68 -21.90
N ASN A 179 5.75 -9.01 -21.16
CA ASN A 179 7.11 -8.71 -21.61
C ASN A 179 8.07 -9.84 -21.21
N LYS A 180 8.34 -10.73 -22.17
CA LYS A 180 9.22 -11.89 -21.98
C LYS A 180 10.65 -11.52 -21.57
N GLU A 181 11.18 -10.40 -22.06
CA GLU A 181 12.53 -9.94 -21.72
C GLU A 181 12.61 -9.55 -20.24
N VAL A 182 11.62 -8.78 -19.77
CA VAL A 182 11.51 -8.42 -18.34
C VAL A 182 11.37 -9.68 -17.48
N GLY A 183 10.52 -10.62 -17.87
CA GLY A 183 10.34 -11.88 -17.14
C GLY A 183 11.65 -12.67 -17.03
N GLN A 184 12.41 -12.80 -18.12
CA GLN A 184 13.72 -13.48 -18.12
C GLN A 184 14.76 -12.77 -17.24
N ARG A 185 14.83 -11.43 -17.31
CA ARG A 185 15.77 -10.65 -16.50
C ARG A 185 15.46 -10.74 -15.01
N LEU A 186 14.18 -10.61 -14.64
CA LEU A 186 13.73 -10.80 -13.26
C LEU A 186 14.04 -12.23 -12.78
N GLN A 187 13.72 -13.26 -13.57
CA GLN A 187 14.02 -14.64 -13.19
C GLN A 187 15.53 -14.90 -13.02
N GLY A 188 16.36 -14.27 -13.86
CA GLY A 188 17.82 -14.39 -13.80
C GLY A 188 18.43 -13.79 -12.54
N ILE A 189 17.92 -12.64 -12.07
CA ILE A 189 18.50 -11.93 -10.92
C ILE A 189 18.06 -12.50 -9.55
N LEU A 190 16.94 -13.23 -9.49
CA LEU A 190 16.36 -13.72 -8.23
C LEU A 190 17.33 -14.56 -7.38
N SER A 191 18.19 -15.38 -8.00
CA SER A 191 19.14 -16.21 -7.25
C SER A 191 20.21 -15.37 -6.54
N GLU A 192 20.65 -14.28 -7.18
CA GLU A 192 21.62 -13.35 -6.60
C GLU A 192 20.98 -12.49 -5.50
N VAL A 193 19.75 -12.02 -5.74
CA VAL A 193 18.93 -11.32 -4.74
C VAL A 193 18.75 -12.17 -3.47
N LEU A 194 18.41 -13.45 -3.62
CA LEU A 194 18.25 -14.36 -2.49
C LEU A 194 19.57 -14.56 -1.74
N LYS A 195 20.69 -14.66 -2.46
CA LYS A 195 22.01 -14.75 -1.84
C LYS A 195 22.32 -13.50 -1.01
N GLU A 196 22.16 -12.31 -1.60
CA GLU A 196 22.34 -11.04 -0.86
C GLU A 196 21.42 -10.99 0.36
N THR A 197 20.17 -11.45 0.21
CA THR A 197 19.19 -11.49 1.31
C THR A 197 19.64 -12.39 2.46
N TYR A 198 20.12 -13.61 2.16
CA TYR A 198 20.65 -14.53 3.18
C TYR A 198 21.93 -14.03 3.84
N ASP A 199 22.71 -13.20 3.15
CA ASP A 199 23.88 -12.50 3.70
C ASP A 199 23.47 -11.25 4.53
N GLY A 200 22.17 -10.97 4.66
CA GLY A 200 21.59 -9.93 5.52
C GLY A 200 21.18 -8.65 4.79
N ALA A 201 21.19 -8.63 3.46
CA ALA A 201 20.66 -7.50 2.70
C ALA A 201 19.13 -7.51 2.68
N PHE A 202 18.52 -6.33 2.71
CA PHE A 202 17.07 -6.18 2.56
C PHE A 202 16.75 -4.76 2.07
N HIS A 203 15.55 -4.57 1.54
CA HIS A 203 15.03 -3.23 1.28
C HIS A 203 14.75 -2.50 2.59
N VAL A 204 15.32 -1.31 2.74
CA VAL A 204 14.95 -0.39 3.82
C VAL A 204 13.71 0.38 3.37
N TRP A 205 12.70 0.41 4.23
CA TRP A 205 11.40 1.00 3.90
C TRP A 205 11.16 2.24 4.73
N THR A 206 11.34 3.40 4.10
CA THR A 206 10.96 4.67 4.74
C THR A 206 9.46 4.87 4.59
N LYS A 207 8.75 5.01 5.70
CA LYS A 207 7.30 5.23 5.75
C LYS A 207 7.02 6.71 5.86
N LEU A 208 6.46 7.29 4.81
CA LEU A 208 5.87 8.62 4.83
C LEU A 208 4.44 8.51 5.33
N THR A 209 4.04 9.36 6.27
CA THR A 209 2.63 9.51 6.65
C THR A 209 2.28 10.99 6.62
N VAL A 210 1.18 11.31 5.92
CA VAL A 210 0.63 12.65 5.88
C VAL A 210 -0.77 12.61 6.48
N VAL A 211 -1.05 13.52 7.40
CA VAL A 211 -2.39 13.74 7.96
C VAL A 211 -2.87 15.10 7.52
N GLY A 212 -4.13 15.19 7.11
CA GLY A 212 -4.82 16.44 6.81
C GLY A 212 -6.23 16.42 7.37
N ARG A 213 -6.81 17.60 7.59
CA ARG A 213 -8.17 17.76 8.09
C ARG A 213 -9.02 18.52 7.09
N LYS A 214 -10.24 18.04 6.82
CA LYS A 214 -11.22 18.81 6.05
C LYS A 214 -11.70 20.00 6.88
N PRO A 215 -11.74 21.23 6.34
CA PRO A 215 -12.28 22.38 7.06
C PRO A 215 -13.72 22.12 7.56
N GLU A 216 -14.06 22.72 8.70
CA GLU A 216 -15.48 22.86 9.07
C GLU A 216 -16.15 23.88 8.14
N TYR A 217 -17.43 23.71 7.85
CA TYR A 217 -18.19 24.78 7.20
C TYR A 217 -18.22 25.97 8.15
N VAL A 218 -17.65 27.09 7.72
CA VAL A 218 -17.75 28.39 8.41
C VAL A 218 -19.14 28.97 8.19
#